data_AF-Q4SVJ5-F1
#
_entry.id   AF-Q4SVJ5-F1
#
_cell.length_a   1.000
_cell.length_b   1.000
_cell.length_c   1.000
_cell.angle_alpha   90.00
_cell.angle_beta   90.00
_cell.angle_gamma   90.00
#
_symmetry.space_group_name_H-M   'P 1'
#
loop_
_entity.id
_entity.type
_entity.pdbx_description
1 polymer ?
#
loop_
_entity_poly.entity_id
_entity_poly.type
_entity_poly.pdbx_seq_one_letter_code
_entity_poly.pdbx_strand_id
1 'polypeptide(L)'
;AGIFDPYIPPEGDARLSSLSKEGLKQRTEQIRQSAASQLAIRKIKDHDSEFSTKDFAEQAQEIFIEAHNCLTNFNKEKLHSLLTERCYPEMTRGNRYKTIRWRFVESLELPKVVHARCPDMVSKGNLYGQVTVRMHSRQTLAIYDRFGRLMLGNEEQPKDVLEYLVLERHLVNPYGRWRLHGKIVPSWAPVKDPVIKTVMIPGPELRPGEDFDALNYNVPKPE
;
A
#
# COMPACT_ATOMS: atom_id res chain seq x y z
N ALA A 1 -10.72 10.49 4.81
CA ALA A 1 -10.35 9.41 5.74
C ALA A 1 -9.00 8.85 5.31
N GLY A 2 -8.03 8.87 6.22
CA GLY A 2 -6.60 8.63 5.95
C GLY A 2 -6.07 7.36 6.63
N ILE A 3 -4.81 7.00 6.34
CA ILE A 3 -4.08 6.09 7.22
C ILE A 3 -3.71 6.93 8.44
N PHE A 4 -4.11 6.51 9.63
CA PHE A 4 -3.81 7.24 10.86
C PHE A 4 -2.46 6.79 11.41
N ASP A 5 -1.56 7.74 11.68
CA ASP A 5 -0.21 7.50 12.18
C ASP A 5 0.51 6.40 11.35
N PRO A 6 0.84 6.68 10.08
CA PRO A 6 1.38 5.66 9.18
C PRO A 6 2.68 5.09 9.75
N TYR A 7 2.79 3.77 9.68
CA TYR A 7 4.03 3.09 10.02
C TYR A 7 5.18 3.63 9.15
N ILE A 8 6.32 3.90 9.79
CA ILE A 8 7.54 4.35 9.11
C ILE A 8 8.52 3.16 9.10
N PRO A 9 8.67 2.48 7.96
CA PRO A 9 9.64 1.40 7.82
C PRO A 9 11.07 1.89 8.08
N PRO A 10 11.87 1.18 8.91
CA PRO A 10 13.26 1.54 9.14
C PRO A 10 14.06 1.47 7.84
N GLU A 11 14.96 2.43 7.66
CA GLU A 11 15.91 2.42 6.55
C GLU A 11 16.83 1.20 6.68
N GLY A 12 16.89 0.37 5.63
CA GLY A 12 17.61 -0.89 5.68
C GLY A 12 16.77 -2.11 6.07
N ASP A 13 15.44 -2.01 6.14
CA ASP A 13 14.60 -3.24 6.16
C ASP A 13 14.78 -4.08 4.87
N ALA A 14 15.32 -3.49 3.79
CA ALA A 14 15.79 -4.20 2.60
C ALA A 14 17.27 -4.64 2.64
N ARG A 15 18.09 -4.10 3.57
CA ARG A 15 19.53 -4.40 3.72
C ARG A 15 19.92 -4.24 5.19
N LEU A 16 20.24 -5.36 5.86
CA LEU A 16 20.76 -5.45 7.24
C LEU A 16 21.61 -4.22 7.62
N SER A 17 21.18 -3.55 8.68
CA SER A 17 21.36 -2.13 8.95
C SER A 17 22.78 -1.71 9.35
N SER A 18 23.21 -0.54 8.89
CA SER A 18 24.36 0.20 9.44
C SER A 18 23.87 1.24 10.46
N LEU A 19 24.53 1.29 11.62
CA LEU A 19 24.20 2.16 12.75
C LEU A 19 24.48 3.65 12.42
N SER A 20 23.46 4.39 11.99
CA SER A 20 23.48 5.86 11.85
C SER A 20 22.75 6.56 13.02
N LYS A 21 23.11 7.83 13.30
CA LYS A 21 22.45 8.70 14.30
C LYS A 21 20.94 8.89 14.02
N GLU A 22 20.51 8.78 12.77
CA GLU A 22 19.10 8.78 12.38
C GLU A 22 18.36 7.52 12.85
N GLY A 23 19.05 6.38 12.91
CA GLY A 23 18.51 5.12 13.42
C GLY A 23 18.14 5.16 14.91
N LEU A 24 18.79 5.99 15.72
CA LEU A 24 18.44 6.18 17.15
C LEU A 24 17.11 6.93 17.31
N LYS A 25 16.85 7.98 16.52
CA LYS A 25 15.55 8.68 16.51
C LYS A 25 14.44 7.75 16.03
N GLN A 26 14.70 6.98 14.98
CA GLN A 26 13.77 5.97 14.46
C GLN A 26 13.43 4.91 15.53
N ARG A 27 14.41 4.46 16.32
CA ARG A 27 14.20 3.48 17.39
C ARG A 27 13.33 4.00 18.53
N THR A 28 13.52 5.23 18.99
CA THR A 28 12.68 5.81 20.06
C THR A 28 11.23 5.95 19.59
N GLU A 29 11.02 6.37 18.35
CA GLU A 29 9.69 6.47 17.76
C GLU A 29 9.05 5.09 17.59
N GLN A 30 9.82 4.08 17.17
CA GLN A 30 9.34 2.68 17.08
C GLN A 30 8.89 2.12 18.42
N ILE A 31 9.59 2.42 19.52
CA ILE A 31 9.18 1.97 20.85
C ILE A 31 7.84 2.60 21.24
N ARG A 32 7.70 3.92 21.05
CA ARG A 32 6.42 4.62 21.29
C ARG A 32 5.30 4.05 20.43
N GLN A 33 5.57 3.87 19.14
CA GLN A 33 4.61 3.33 18.20
C GLN A 33 4.21 1.89 18.57
N SER A 34 5.15 1.08 19.06
CA SER A 34 4.92 -0.29 19.49
C SER A 34 4.02 -0.36 20.73
N ALA A 35 4.25 0.48 21.74
CA ALA A 35 3.37 0.56 22.91
C ALA A 35 1.93 0.93 22.53
N ALA A 36 1.76 1.94 21.68
CA ALA A 36 0.44 2.32 21.16
C ALA A 36 -0.20 1.20 20.31
N SER A 37 0.60 0.45 19.54
CA SER A 37 0.12 -0.69 18.76
C SER A 37 -0.39 -1.82 19.66
N GLN A 38 0.28 -2.10 20.77
CA GLN A 38 -0.16 -3.12 21.72
C GLN A 38 -1.50 -2.73 22.38
N LEU A 39 -1.70 -1.45 22.71
CA LEU A 39 -2.99 -0.95 23.21
C LEU A 39 -4.09 -1.05 22.16
N ALA A 40 -3.78 -0.74 20.89
CA ALA A 40 -4.73 -0.88 19.79
C ALA A 40 -5.12 -2.35 19.56
N ILE A 41 -4.15 -3.27 19.60
CA ILE A 41 -4.42 -4.72 19.49
C ILE A 41 -5.32 -5.20 20.64
N ARG A 42 -5.11 -4.72 21.86
CA ARG A 42 -6.00 -5.01 22.99
C ARG A 42 -7.42 -4.52 22.72
N LYS A 43 -7.58 -3.26 22.29
CA LYS A 43 -8.90 -2.71 21.90
C LYS A 43 -9.59 -3.52 20.81
N ILE A 44 -8.84 -4.01 19.81
CA ILE A 44 -9.38 -4.90 18.76
C ILE A 44 -9.86 -6.20 19.38
N LYS A 45 -9.05 -6.84 20.24
CA LYS A 45 -9.40 -8.09 20.92
C LYS A 45 -10.61 -7.97 21.84
N ASP A 46 -10.83 -6.80 22.42
CA ASP A 46 -12.02 -6.52 23.24
C ASP A 46 -13.32 -6.57 22.41
N HIS A 47 -13.25 -6.28 21.10
CA HIS A 47 -14.38 -6.35 20.17
C HIS A 47 -14.41 -7.65 19.34
N ASP A 48 -13.27 -8.33 19.22
CA ASP A 48 -13.10 -9.56 18.45
C ASP A 48 -12.19 -10.53 19.22
N SER A 49 -12.80 -11.43 19.99
CA SER A 49 -12.07 -12.38 20.84
C SER A 49 -11.25 -13.41 20.05
N GLU A 50 -11.59 -13.63 18.77
CA GLU A 50 -10.90 -14.58 17.88
C GLU A 50 -9.69 -13.93 17.21
N PHE A 51 -9.50 -12.61 17.36
CA PHE A 51 -8.41 -11.90 16.71
C PHE A 51 -7.03 -12.35 17.23
N SER A 52 -6.27 -12.97 16.33
CA SER A 52 -4.87 -13.37 16.53
C SER A 52 -3.99 -12.65 15.52
N THR A 53 -2.86 -12.09 15.97
CA THR A 53 -1.94 -11.36 15.08
C THR A 53 -1.23 -12.26 14.07
N LYS A 54 -1.10 -13.56 14.36
CA LYS A 54 -0.50 -14.54 13.45
C LYS A 54 -1.49 -14.88 12.33
N ASP A 55 -2.68 -15.33 12.72
CA ASP A 55 -3.73 -15.76 11.78
C ASP A 55 -4.21 -14.58 10.94
N PHE A 56 -4.26 -13.38 11.52
CA PHE A 56 -4.58 -12.17 10.78
C PHE A 56 -3.56 -11.83 9.69
N ALA A 57 -2.27 -12.12 9.89
CA ALA A 57 -1.25 -11.85 8.88
C ALA A 57 -1.45 -12.72 7.63
N GLU A 58 -1.84 -13.99 7.83
CA GLU A 58 -2.19 -14.92 6.76
C GLU A 58 -3.50 -14.49 6.08
N GLN A 59 -4.52 -14.15 6.86
CA GLN A 59 -5.79 -13.62 6.34
C GLN A 59 -5.58 -12.35 5.50
N ALA A 60 -4.70 -11.44 5.93
CA ALA A 60 -4.39 -10.23 5.20
C ALA A 60 -3.75 -10.52 3.84
N GLN A 61 -2.88 -11.53 3.78
CA GLN A 61 -2.29 -11.99 2.53
C GLN A 61 -3.35 -12.62 1.60
N GLU A 62 -4.27 -13.41 2.14
CA GLU A 62 -5.38 -13.98 1.35
C GLU A 62 -6.28 -12.89 0.76
N ILE A 63 -6.68 -11.91 1.56
CA ILE A 63 -7.46 -10.75 1.10
C ILE A 63 -6.71 -10.01 -0.01
N PHE A 64 -5.39 -9.83 0.15
CA PHE A 64 -4.54 -9.20 -0.87
C PHE A 64 -4.54 -9.97 -2.19
N ILE A 65 -4.32 -11.29 -2.14
CA ILE A 65 -4.30 -12.14 -3.33
C ILE A 65 -5.67 -12.15 -4.00
N GLU A 66 -6.74 -12.30 -3.22
CA GLU A 66 -8.10 -12.34 -3.72
C GLU A 66 -8.53 -11.01 -4.34
N ALA A 67 -8.15 -9.87 -3.74
CA ALA A 67 -8.44 -8.55 -4.28
C ALA A 67 -7.74 -8.33 -5.62
N HIS A 68 -6.47 -8.73 -5.76
CA HIS A 68 -5.75 -8.62 -7.03
C HIS A 68 -6.33 -9.56 -8.10
N ASN A 69 -6.72 -10.78 -7.74
CA ASN A 69 -7.43 -11.69 -8.64
C ASN A 69 -8.81 -11.15 -9.06
N CYS A 70 -9.51 -10.44 -8.19
CA CYS A 70 -10.76 -9.77 -8.55
C CYS A 70 -10.51 -8.57 -9.47
N LEU A 71 -9.40 -7.86 -9.29
CA LEU A 71 -9.00 -6.75 -10.15
C LEU A 71 -8.67 -7.23 -11.58
N THR A 72 -7.93 -8.33 -11.73
CA THR A 72 -7.59 -8.90 -13.05
C THR A 72 -8.82 -9.38 -13.82
N ASN A 73 -9.82 -9.94 -13.11
CA ASN A 73 -11.08 -10.40 -13.68
C ASN A 73 -12.20 -9.35 -13.71
N PHE A 74 -11.93 -8.12 -13.26
CA PHE A 74 -12.92 -7.03 -13.12
C PHE A 74 -14.20 -7.39 -12.35
N ASN A 75 -14.13 -8.26 -11.35
CA ASN A 75 -15.26 -8.58 -10.48
C ASN A 75 -15.48 -7.46 -9.44
N LYS A 76 -16.28 -6.46 -9.82
CA LYS A 76 -16.51 -5.25 -9.01
C LYS A 76 -17.24 -5.54 -7.69
N GLU A 77 -18.24 -6.43 -7.72
CA GLU A 77 -19.04 -6.75 -6.54
C GLU A 77 -18.17 -7.33 -5.43
N LYS A 78 -17.34 -8.33 -5.78
CA LYS A 78 -16.41 -8.94 -4.84
C LYS A 78 -15.33 -7.96 -4.40
N LEU A 79 -14.85 -7.11 -5.30
CA LEU A 79 -13.84 -6.11 -4.98
C LEU A 79 -14.33 -5.10 -3.92
N HIS A 80 -15.60 -4.69 -3.96
CA HIS A 80 -16.19 -3.82 -2.92
C HIS A 80 -16.28 -4.48 -1.54
N SER A 81 -16.29 -5.82 -1.48
CA SER A 81 -16.27 -6.56 -0.20
C SER A 81 -14.87 -6.67 0.41
N LEU A 82 -13.82 -6.61 -0.43
CA LEU A 82 -12.42 -6.78 -0.03
C LEU A 82 -11.68 -5.46 0.15
N LEU A 83 -12.09 -4.40 -0.56
CA LEU A 83 -11.50 -3.08 -0.50
C LEU A 83 -12.39 -2.11 0.27
N THR A 84 -11.78 -1.12 0.91
CA THR A 84 -12.52 0.05 1.39
C THR A 84 -12.89 0.98 0.22
N GLU A 85 -13.84 1.86 0.49
CA GLU A 85 -14.33 2.89 -0.42
C GLU A 85 -13.21 3.85 -0.86
N ARG A 86 -12.16 3.97 -0.04
CA ARG A 86 -10.96 4.75 -0.34
C ARG A 86 -10.03 4.01 -1.30
N CYS A 87 -9.73 2.74 -1.03
CA CYS A 87 -8.75 1.98 -1.82
C CYS A 87 -9.30 1.61 -3.20
N TYR A 88 -10.62 1.41 -3.30
CA TYR A 88 -11.29 1.04 -4.56
C TYR A 88 -10.97 1.97 -5.76
N PRO A 89 -11.16 3.31 -5.68
CA PRO A 89 -10.82 4.19 -6.80
C PRO A 89 -9.32 4.22 -7.11
N GLU A 90 -8.45 4.08 -6.12
CA GLU A 90 -6.99 4.04 -6.32
C GLU A 90 -6.59 2.81 -7.16
N MET A 91 -7.19 1.64 -6.91
CA MET A 91 -6.90 0.42 -7.67
C MET A 91 -7.60 0.36 -9.04
N THR A 92 -8.78 0.96 -9.18
CA THR A 92 -9.62 0.77 -10.39
C THR A 92 -9.50 1.89 -11.41
N ARG A 93 -9.34 3.16 -11.01
CA ARG A 93 -9.47 4.33 -11.91
C ARG A 93 -8.42 4.32 -13.02
N GLY A 94 -7.16 4.02 -12.71
CA GLY A 94 -6.07 3.94 -13.69
C GLY A 94 -6.12 2.71 -14.61
N ASN A 95 -6.90 1.69 -14.21
CA ASN A 95 -6.88 0.36 -14.82
C ASN A 95 -8.15 0.03 -15.62
N ARG A 96 -9.15 0.93 -15.63
CA ARG A 96 -10.47 0.70 -16.26
C ARG A 96 -10.42 0.26 -17.73
N TYR A 97 -9.42 0.70 -18.49
CA TYR A 97 -9.27 0.39 -19.92
C TYR A 97 -7.97 -0.37 -20.22
N LYS A 98 -7.47 -1.12 -19.24
CA LYS A 98 -6.23 -1.91 -19.33
C LYS A 98 -6.52 -3.35 -18.97
N THR A 99 -5.78 -4.27 -19.57
CA THR A 99 -5.82 -5.68 -19.15
C THR A 99 -4.65 -5.92 -18.22
N ILE A 100 -4.92 -6.43 -17.02
CA ILE A 100 -3.89 -6.74 -16.03
C ILE A 100 -3.72 -8.25 -15.96
N ARG A 101 -2.49 -8.73 -16.12
CA ARG A 101 -2.07 -10.08 -15.78
C ARG A 101 -1.20 -9.97 -14.54
N TRP A 102 -1.72 -10.43 -13.41
CA TRP A 102 -1.00 -10.48 -12.16
C TRP A 102 -1.08 -11.89 -11.60
N ARG A 103 0.02 -12.38 -11.04
CA ARG A 103 0.08 -13.67 -10.36
C ARG A 103 0.99 -13.59 -9.14
N PHE A 104 0.46 -14.06 -8.02
CA PHE A 104 1.23 -14.34 -6.82
C PHE A 104 2.02 -15.64 -7.03
N VAL A 105 3.35 -15.59 -6.92
CA VAL A 105 4.20 -16.77 -7.14
C VAL A 105 4.44 -17.47 -5.81
N GLU A 106 5.07 -16.78 -4.87
CA GLU A 106 5.42 -17.33 -3.56
C GLU A 106 5.63 -16.21 -2.54
N SER A 107 5.58 -16.56 -1.25
CA SER A 107 5.98 -15.66 -0.16
C SER A 107 7.43 -15.94 0.21
N LEU A 108 8.30 -14.94 0.10
CA LEU A 108 9.72 -15.07 0.46
C LEU A 108 9.90 -15.06 1.97
N GLU A 109 9.11 -14.22 2.65
CA GLU A 109 8.98 -14.23 4.10
C GLU A 109 7.51 -14.34 4.49
N LEU A 110 7.25 -14.90 5.67
CA LEU A 110 5.90 -14.92 6.22
C LEU A 110 5.40 -13.49 6.49
N PRO A 111 4.12 -13.21 6.22
CA PRO A 111 3.52 -11.91 6.50
C PRO A 111 3.56 -11.64 8.01
N LYS A 112 3.82 -10.40 8.39
CA LYS A 112 3.94 -10.00 9.80
C LYS A 112 3.14 -8.74 10.07
N VAL A 113 2.34 -8.76 11.14
CA VAL A 113 1.73 -7.52 11.66
C VAL A 113 2.81 -6.67 12.30
N VAL A 114 2.97 -5.45 11.80
CA VAL A 114 4.03 -4.53 12.26
C VAL A 114 3.45 -3.40 13.09
N HIS A 115 2.25 -2.94 12.75
CA HIS A 115 1.67 -1.76 13.36
C HIS A 115 0.16 -1.88 13.47
N ALA A 116 -0.42 -1.32 14.53
CA ALA A 116 -1.87 -1.28 14.71
C ALA A 116 -2.29 0.07 15.32
N ARG A 117 -3.42 0.59 14.85
CA ARG A 117 -4.00 1.83 15.34
C ARG A 117 -5.51 1.70 15.46
N CYS A 118 -6.05 2.25 16.53
CA CYS A 118 -7.48 2.38 16.75
C CYS A 118 -7.75 3.85 17.04
N PRO A 119 -7.88 4.71 16.01
CA PRO A 119 -8.24 6.11 16.21
C PRO A 119 -9.60 6.23 16.87
N ASP A 120 -9.68 7.01 17.95
CA ASP A 120 -10.96 7.40 18.54
C ASP A 120 -11.57 8.50 17.65
N MET A 121 -12.73 8.25 17.05
CA MET A 121 -13.38 9.22 16.16
C MET A 121 -14.06 10.35 16.92
N VAL A 122 -14.16 11.52 16.28
CA VAL A 122 -14.86 12.70 16.81
C VAL A 122 -16.35 12.41 17.07
N SER A 123 -16.99 11.56 16.25
CA SER A 123 -18.31 11.02 16.59
C SER A 123 -18.15 9.90 17.62
N LYS A 124 -18.52 10.18 18.87
CA LYS A 124 -18.53 9.21 19.96
C LYS A 124 -19.43 8.03 19.58
N GLY A 125 -18.84 6.89 19.22
CA GLY A 125 -19.58 5.66 18.90
C GLY A 125 -19.02 4.85 17.73
N ASN A 126 -18.22 5.44 16.84
CA ASN A 126 -17.59 4.68 15.74
C ASN A 126 -16.11 4.44 16.05
N LEU A 127 -15.68 3.17 16.06
CA LEU A 127 -14.31 2.77 16.28
C LEU A 127 -13.80 1.98 15.08
N TYR A 128 -12.72 2.43 14.48
CA TYR A 128 -12.07 1.76 13.36
C TYR A 128 -10.72 1.23 13.81
N GLY A 129 -10.43 -0.03 13.48
CA GLY A 129 -9.12 -0.63 13.66
C GLY A 129 -8.37 -0.63 12.34
N GLN A 130 -7.18 -0.05 12.30
CA GLN A 130 -6.23 -0.12 11.19
C GLN A 130 -5.05 -1.00 11.60
N VAL A 131 -4.71 -1.98 10.76
CA VAL A 131 -3.58 -2.90 11.01
C VAL A 131 -2.69 -2.91 9.77
N THR A 132 -1.41 -2.66 9.99
CA THR A 132 -0.38 -2.68 8.95
C THR A 132 0.35 -4.02 8.97
N VAL A 133 0.38 -4.68 7.83
CA VAL A 133 1.04 -5.96 7.59
C VAL A 133 2.20 -5.76 6.61
N ARG A 134 3.39 -6.19 7.00
CA ARG A 134 4.56 -6.27 6.12
C ARG A 134 4.48 -7.58 5.35
N MET A 135 4.55 -7.48 4.03
CA MET A 135 4.58 -8.60 3.10
C MET A 135 5.83 -8.51 2.23
N HIS A 136 6.55 -9.63 2.14
CA HIS A 136 7.69 -9.79 1.24
C HIS A 136 7.41 -10.99 0.35
N SER A 137 7.01 -10.72 -0.88
CA SER A 137 6.49 -11.73 -1.80
C SER A 137 7.10 -11.59 -3.17
N ARG A 138 7.03 -12.68 -3.93
CA ARG A 138 7.47 -12.73 -5.31
C ARG A 138 6.24 -12.73 -6.21
N GLN A 139 6.17 -11.76 -7.11
CA GLN A 139 4.98 -11.49 -7.92
C GLN A 139 5.37 -11.30 -9.39
N THR A 140 4.42 -11.55 -10.29
CA THR A 140 4.53 -11.19 -11.71
C THR A 140 3.44 -10.19 -12.05
N LEU A 141 3.77 -9.21 -12.89
CA LEU A 141 2.83 -8.17 -13.31
C LEU A 141 3.12 -7.82 -14.77
N ALA A 142 2.10 -7.93 -15.60
CA ALA A 142 2.08 -7.40 -16.96
C ALA A 142 0.79 -6.59 -17.17
N ILE A 143 0.95 -5.36 -17.64
CA ILE A 143 -0.17 -4.48 -17.95
C ILE A 143 -0.20 -4.25 -19.45
N TYR A 144 -1.36 -4.51 -20.05
CA TYR A 144 -1.62 -4.31 -21.47
C TYR A 144 -2.56 -3.13 -21.69
N ASP A 145 -2.31 -2.38 -22.76
CA ASP A 145 -3.16 -1.30 -23.23
C ASP A 145 -4.51 -1.84 -23.73
N ARG A 146 -5.46 -0.94 -24.05
CA ARG A 146 -6.76 -1.28 -24.65
C ARG A 146 -6.67 -2.06 -25.97
N PHE A 147 -5.51 -2.01 -26.63
CA PHE A 147 -5.21 -2.72 -27.87
C PHE A 147 -4.40 -4.01 -27.66
N GLY A 148 -4.19 -4.45 -26.41
CA GLY A 148 -3.44 -5.68 -26.10
C GLY A 148 -1.93 -5.56 -26.23
N ARG A 149 -1.37 -4.35 -26.39
CA ARG A 149 0.08 -4.11 -26.41
C ARG A 149 0.62 -4.01 -24.99
N LEU A 150 1.77 -4.63 -24.72
CA LEU A 150 2.44 -4.56 -23.42
C LEU A 150 2.85 -3.11 -23.10
N MET A 151 2.47 -2.62 -21.93
CA MET A 151 2.81 -1.27 -21.44
C MET A 151 3.89 -1.29 -20.35
N LEU A 152 3.79 -2.25 -19.44
CA LEU A 152 4.62 -2.34 -18.25
C LEU A 152 4.78 -3.79 -17.82
N GLY A 153 5.98 -4.14 -17.37
CA GLY A 153 6.28 -5.41 -16.72
C GLY A 153 6.43 -6.59 -17.68
N ASN A 154 6.36 -7.79 -17.12
CA ASN A 154 6.52 -9.06 -17.82
C ASN A 154 5.72 -10.14 -17.06
N GLU A 155 5.06 -11.04 -17.79
CA GLU A 155 4.27 -12.13 -17.22
C GLU A 155 5.15 -13.28 -16.72
N GLU A 156 6.32 -13.50 -17.34
CA GLU A 156 7.20 -14.64 -17.04
C GLU A 156 8.27 -14.32 -16.00
N GLN A 157 8.66 -13.05 -15.87
CA GLN A 157 9.75 -12.65 -14.98
C GLN A 157 9.20 -12.23 -13.61
N PRO A 158 9.28 -13.09 -12.58
CA PRO A 158 8.88 -12.71 -11.24
C PRO A 158 9.86 -11.72 -10.62
N LYS A 159 9.32 -10.79 -9.83
CA LYS A 159 10.06 -9.78 -9.08
C LYS A 159 9.73 -9.85 -7.61
N ASP A 160 10.73 -9.54 -6.80
CA ASP A 160 10.62 -9.49 -5.36
C ASP A 160 10.06 -8.13 -4.96
N VAL A 161 9.01 -8.16 -4.14
CA VAL A 161 8.17 -7.00 -3.83
C VAL A 161 7.97 -6.95 -2.31
N LEU A 162 8.47 -5.88 -1.70
CA LEU A 162 8.31 -5.57 -0.28
C LEU A 162 7.26 -4.48 -0.11
N GLU A 163 6.16 -4.80 0.58
CA GLU A 163 5.00 -3.93 0.71
C GLU A 163 4.47 -3.90 2.14
N TYR A 164 3.91 -2.75 2.50
CA TYR A 164 3.27 -2.53 3.79
C TYR A 164 1.78 -2.27 3.54
N LEU A 165 0.96 -3.30 3.70
CA LEU A 165 -0.47 -3.24 3.48
C LEU A 165 -1.17 -2.73 4.72
N VAL A 166 -2.12 -1.82 4.57
CA VAL A 166 -2.98 -1.36 5.65
C VAL A 166 -4.37 -1.90 5.43
N LEU A 167 -4.86 -2.68 6.39
CA LEU A 167 -6.22 -3.16 6.44
C LEU A 167 -6.99 -2.36 7.48
N GLU A 168 -8.27 -2.13 7.21
CA GLU A 168 -9.18 -1.42 8.09
C GLU A 168 -10.46 -2.23 8.31
N ARG A 169 -10.96 -2.18 9.55
CA ARG A 169 -12.26 -2.73 9.92
C ARG A 169 -12.99 -1.75 10.83
N HIS A 170 -14.29 -1.62 10.62
CA HIS A 170 -15.18 -0.95 11.57
C HIS A 170 -15.51 -1.94 12.71
N LEU A 171 -14.96 -1.72 13.90
CA LEU A 171 -15.01 -2.67 15.02
C LEU A 171 -16.39 -2.73 15.69
N VAL A 172 -17.14 -1.62 15.65
CA VAL A 172 -18.48 -1.53 16.27
C VAL A 172 -19.54 -2.24 15.44
N ASN A 173 -19.32 -2.38 14.13
CA ASN A 173 -20.25 -3.09 13.26
C ASN A 173 -20.04 -4.61 13.39
N PRO A 174 -21.07 -5.39 13.80
CA PRO A 174 -20.94 -6.85 13.89
C PRO A 174 -20.68 -7.52 12.53
N TYR A 175 -21.10 -6.89 11.42
CA TYR A 175 -20.84 -7.37 10.06
C TYR A 175 -19.56 -6.77 9.47
N GLY A 176 -18.78 -6.01 10.26
CA GLY A 176 -17.53 -5.42 9.83
C GLY A 176 -16.53 -6.50 9.43
N ARG A 177 -15.98 -6.40 8.23
CA ARG A 177 -14.91 -7.26 7.74
C ARG A 177 -13.63 -6.46 7.60
N TRP A 178 -12.50 -7.15 7.67
CA TRP A 178 -11.21 -6.58 7.33
C TRP A 178 -11.14 -6.35 5.83
N ARG A 179 -10.84 -5.11 5.45
CA ARG A 179 -10.75 -4.69 4.05
C ARG A 179 -9.45 -3.94 3.81
N LEU A 180 -8.87 -4.08 2.63
CA LEU A 180 -7.70 -3.30 2.25
C LEU A 180 -8.05 -1.81 2.18
N HIS A 181 -7.32 -1.01 2.94
CA HIS A 181 -7.52 0.43 3.04
C HIS A 181 -6.47 1.23 2.28
N GLY A 182 -5.23 0.74 2.23
CA GLY A 182 -4.16 1.39 1.50
C GLY A 182 -2.84 0.65 1.58
N LYS A 183 -1.82 1.25 0.96
CA LYS A 183 -0.46 0.73 0.91
C LYS A 183 0.50 1.84 1.33
N ILE A 184 1.45 1.50 2.22
CA ILE A 184 2.54 2.40 2.60
C ILE A 184 3.73 2.10 1.69
N VAL A 185 4.24 3.13 1.03
CA VAL A 185 5.46 3.07 0.21
C VAL A 185 6.54 3.85 0.95
N PRO A 186 7.60 3.20 1.45
CA PRO A 186 8.68 3.91 2.10
C PRO A 186 9.42 4.81 1.10
N SER A 187 9.96 5.93 1.58
CA SER A 187 10.75 6.87 0.76
C SER A 187 12.01 6.24 0.16
N TRP A 188 12.59 5.26 0.87
CA TRP A 188 13.77 4.51 0.45
C TRP A 188 13.45 3.32 -0.46
N ALA A 189 12.17 3.06 -0.78
CA ALA A 189 11.80 1.99 -1.70
C ALA A 189 12.51 2.16 -3.06
N PRO A 190 12.93 1.07 -3.71
CA PRO A 190 13.48 1.17 -5.05
C PRO A 190 12.46 1.80 -6.00
N VAL A 191 12.96 2.56 -6.96
CA VAL A 191 12.12 3.17 -8.00
C VAL A 191 11.41 2.05 -8.78
N LYS A 192 10.15 2.28 -9.13
CA LYS A 192 9.35 1.35 -9.95
C LYS A 192 10.01 1.16 -11.31
N ASP A 193 9.70 0.03 -11.94
CA ASP A 193 10.16 -0.24 -13.30
C ASP A 193 9.73 0.87 -14.26
N PRO A 194 10.62 1.28 -15.18
CA PRO A 194 10.26 2.26 -16.20
C PRO A 194 9.20 1.69 -17.13
N VAL A 195 8.35 2.59 -17.65
CA VAL A 195 7.43 2.26 -18.73
C VAL A 195 8.19 2.01 -20.03
N ILE A 196 7.67 1.13 -20.90
CA ILE A 196 8.33 0.79 -22.17
C ILE A 196 8.38 1.98 -23.14
N LYS A 197 7.38 2.88 -23.06
CA LYS A 197 7.28 4.05 -23.94
C LYS A 197 8.13 5.21 -23.44
N THR A 198 8.59 6.05 -24.37
CA THR A 198 9.16 7.36 -24.04
C THR A 198 8.04 8.35 -23.68
N VAL A 199 8.35 9.29 -22.79
CA VAL A 199 7.44 10.35 -22.36
C VAL A 199 8.14 11.69 -22.60
N MET A 200 7.45 12.62 -23.25
CA MET A 200 7.88 14.00 -23.39
C MET A 200 7.21 14.83 -22.29
N ILE A 201 8.00 15.60 -21.56
CA ILE A 201 7.50 16.57 -20.59
C ILE A 201 7.50 17.92 -21.31
N PRO A 202 6.33 18.55 -21.53
CA PRO A 202 6.27 19.85 -22.21
C PRO A 202 7.01 20.90 -21.39
N GLY A 203 7.62 21.87 -22.08
CA GLY A 203 8.19 23.05 -21.46
C GLY A 203 7.10 23.98 -20.88
N PRO A 204 7.48 25.04 -20.17
CA PRO A 204 6.52 26.00 -19.65
C PRO A 204 5.82 26.75 -20.78
N GLU A 205 4.52 27.00 -20.61
CA GLU A 205 3.75 27.87 -21.50
C GLU A 205 4.06 29.33 -21.16
N LEU A 206 4.80 30.01 -22.04
CA LEU A 206 5.16 31.42 -21.88
C LEU A 206 4.08 32.32 -22.46
N ARG A 207 3.78 33.44 -21.78
CA ARG A 207 2.91 34.47 -22.34
C ARG A 207 3.64 35.25 -23.44
N PRO A 208 2.93 35.86 -24.39
CA PRO A 208 3.56 36.74 -25.38
C PRO A 208 4.36 37.86 -24.70
N GLY A 209 5.67 37.93 -24.97
CA GLY A 209 6.60 38.91 -24.38
C GLY A 209 7.27 38.48 -23.07
N GLU A 210 7.03 37.24 -22.61
CA GLU A 210 7.71 36.66 -21.45
C GLU A 210 8.91 35.82 -21.92
N ASP A 211 10.10 36.14 -21.43
CA ASP A 211 11.32 35.38 -21.72
C ASP A 211 11.41 34.12 -20.84
N PHE A 212 12.02 33.07 -21.39
CA PHE A 212 12.25 31.84 -20.64
C PHE A 212 13.38 32.02 -19.60
N ASP A 213 13.03 31.89 -18.32
CA ASP A 213 14.00 31.88 -17.23
C ASP A 213 14.56 30.47 -16.99
N ALA A 214 15.70 30.18 -17.63
CA ALA A 214 16.37 28.89 -17.52
C ALA A 214 16.97 28.61 -16.13
N LEU A 215 17.21 29.63 -15.29
CA LEU A 215 17.88 29.47 -13.99
C LEU A 215 16.91 28.98 -12.91
N ASN A 216 15.63 29.32 -13.03
CA ASN A 216 14.60 28.94 -12.07
C ASN A 216 13.69 27.79 -12.53
N TYR A 217 13.91 27.26 -13.73
CA TYR A 217 13.09 26.18 -14.28
C TYR A 217 13.52 24.80 -13.76
N ASN A 218 12.69 24.21 -12.88
CA ASN A 218 12.81 22.82 -12.49
C ASN A 218 11.92 21.94 -13.35
N VAL A 219 12.51 20.94 -14.01
CA VAL A 219 11.75 19.94 -14.78
C VAL A 219 10.81 19.22 -13.81
N PRO A 220 9.49 19.20 -14.10
CA PRO A 220 8.53 18.45 -13.28
C PRO A 220 8.95 16.98 -13.21
N LYS A 221 9.05 16.45 -11.99
CA LYS A 221 9.23 15.01 -11.83
C LYS A 221 7.93 14.30 -12.23
N PRO A 222 7.99 13.19 -12.96
CA PRO A 222 6.80 12.40 -13.26
C PRO A 222 6.19 11.88 -11.94
N GLU A 223 4.89 12.12 -11.74
CA GLU A 223 4.08 11.55 -10.65
C GLU A 223 3.81 10.05 -10.83
#